data_AF-A0A803LQS4-F1
#
_entry.id   AF-A0A803LQS4-F1
#
_cell.length_a   1.000
_cell.length_b   1.000
_cell.length_c   1.000
_cell.angle_alpha   90.00
_cell.angle_beta   90.00
_cell.angle_gamma   90.00
#
_symmetry.space_group_name_H-M   'P 1'
#
loop_
_entity.id
_entity.type
_entity.pdbx_description
1 polymer ?
#
loop_
_entity_poly.entity_id
_entity_poly.type
_entity_poly.pdbx_seq_one_letter_code
_entity_poly.pdbx_strand_id
1 'polypeptide(L)'
;MTWYEIDDKLSDVDKAMLLMALKFHPHREEKIGSGAVGHHAEHKDSRCFVLERDDGTFEDFSYKKCVFGALEIIAPSRAKLYQTRWAKNGTTQKV
;
A
#
# COMPACT_ATOMS: atom_id res chain seq x y z
N MET A 1 -2.17 -19.35 -5.74
CA MET A 1 -1.88 -18.21 -4.85
C MET A 1 -0.42 -18.33 -4.50
N THR A 2 0.43 -17.57 -5.19
CA THR A 2 1.87 -17.54 -4.97
C THR A 2 2.14 -16.75 -3.71
N TRP A 3 2.77 -17.38 -2.74
CA TRP A 3 3.29 -16.71 -1.56
C TRP A 3 4.64 -16.12 -1.91
N TYR A 4 4.87 -14.87 -1.54
CA TYR A 4 6.16 -14.20 -1.68
C TYR A 4 6.88 -14.26 -0.34
N GLU A 5 8.15 -14.66 -0.36
CA GLU A 5 9.05 -14.47 0.78
C GLU A 5 9.37 -12.98 0.97
N ILE A 6 9.96 -12.68 2.11
CA ILE A 6 10.46 -11.32 2.37
C ILE A 6 11.56 -11.01 1.35
N ASP A 7 11.54 -9.79 0.79
CA ASP A 7 12.45 -9.32 -0.26
C ASP A 7 12.29 -10.02 -1.63
N ASP A 8 11.26 -10.85 -1.81
CA ASP A 8 10.97 -11.42 -3.11
C ASP A 8 10.61 -10.34 -4.14
N LYS A 9 11.17 -10.51 -5.34
CA LYS A 9 10.72 -9.76 -6.50
C LYS A 9 9.34 -10.25 -6.91
N LEU A 10 8.42 -9.31 -7.02
CA LEU A 10 7.08 -9.59 -7.51
C LEU A 10 7.11 -10.03 -8.99
N SER A 11 6.15 -10.87 -9.37
CA SER A 11 5.87 -11.13 -10.77
C SER A 11 5.48 -9.83 -11.48
N ASP A 12 5.69 -9.73 -12.80
CA ASP A 12 5.35 -8.52 -13.54
C ASP A 12 3.84 -8.21 -13.53
N VAL A 13 3.01 -9.26 -13.43
CA VAL A 13 1.56 -9.13 -13.24
C VAL A 13 1.25 -8.47 -11.90
N ASP A 14 1.84 -8.95 -10.82
CA ASP A 14 1.59 -8.41 -9.47
C ASP A 14 2.16 -7.00 -9.31
N LYS A 15 3.32 -6.71 -9.92
CA LYS A 15 3.86 -5.34 -10.02
C LYS A 15 2.87 -4.41 -10.70
N ALA A 16 2.34 -4.80 -11.86
CA ALA A 16 1.38 -3.98 -12.60
C ALA A 16 0.10 -3.72 -11.77
N MET A 17 -0.39 -4.74 -11.05
CA MET A 17 -1.52 -4.59 -10.15
C MET A 17 -1.24 -3.60 -9.00
N LEU A 18 -0.06 -3.66 -8.40
CA LEU A 18 0.32 -2.74 -7.34
C LEU A 18 0.54 -1.31 -7.84
N LEU A 19 1.15 -1.13 -9.02
CA LEU A 19 1.29 0.19 -9.65
C LEU A 19 -0.09 0.78 -9.98
N MET A 20 -1.06 -0.03 -10.37
CA MET A 20 -2.45 0.41 -10.53
C MET A 20 -3.08 0.81 -9.20
N ALA A 21 -2.89 0.02 -8.14
CA ALA A 21 -3.39 0.36 -6.81
C ALA A 21 -2.75 1.66 -6.26
N LEU A 22 -1.46 1.86 -6.51
CA LEU A 22 -0.69 3.03 -6.05
C LEU A 22 -1.30 4.36 -6.51
N LYS A 23 -1.98 4.39 -7.67
CA LYS A 23 -2.70 5.57 -8.17
C LYS A 23 -3.81 6.05 -7.24
N PHE A 24 -4.27 5.20 -6.32
CA PHE A 24 -5.29 5.54 -5.32
C PHE A 24 -4.68 5.86 -3.95
N HIS A 25 -3.35 5.85 -3.82
CA HIS A 25 -2.69 6.25 -2.58
C HIS A 25 -2.91 7.77 -2.34
N PRO A 26 -3.16 8.22 -1.10
CA PRO A 26 -3.36 9.65 -0.81
C PRO A 26 -2.15 10.51 -1.19
N HIS A 27 -0.93 9.96 -1.07
CA HIS A 27 0.32 10.59 -1.50
C HIS A 27 0.84 10.00 -2.82
N ARG A 28 -0.03 9.71 -3.79
CA ARG A 28 0.38 9.07 -5.05
C ARG A 28 1.40 9.91 -5.83
N GLU A 29 1.30 11.24 -5.81
CA GLU A 29 2.18 12.13 -6.59
C GLU A 29 3.64 12.02 -6.11
N GLU A 30 3.84 11.76 -4.81
CA GLU A 30 5.16 11.52 -4.21
C GLU A 30 5.71 10.13 -4.54
N LYS A 31 4.86 9.22 -5.04
CA LYS A 31 5.16 7.80 -5.26
C LYS A 31 5.15 7.39 -6.74
N ILE A 32 4.57 8.20 -7.63
CA ILE A 32 4.47 7.94 -9.07
C ILE A 32 5.74 8.48 -9.74
N GLY A 33 6.65 7.57 -10.11
CA GLY A 33 7.93 7.88 -10.76
C GLY A 33 9.04 6.89 -10.38
N SER A 34 8.67 5.64 -10.11
CA SER A 34 9.53 4.67 -9.42
C SER A 34 9.25 3.27 -9.97
N GLY A 35 10.30 2.62 -10.48
CA GLY A 35 10.20 1.54 -11.46
C GLY A 35 10.08 0.11 -10.93
N ALA A 36 10.23 -0.15 -9.63
CA ALA A 36 10.09 -1.51 -9.10
C ALA A 36 9.32 -1.56 -7.78
N VAL A 37 8.56 -2.65 -7.58
CA VAL A 37 7.76 -2.89 -6.37
C VAL A 37 8.10 -4.25 -5.75
N GLY A 38 8.30 -4.30 -4.43
CA GLY A 38 8.65 -5.51 -3.65
C GLY A 38 7.96 -5.56 -2.27
N HIS A 39 8.18 -6.65 -1.51
CA HIS A 39 7.64 -6.79 -0.15
C HIS A 39 8.66 -6.33 0.91
N HIS A 40 8.24 -5.60 1.96
CA HIS A 40 9.17 -5.01 2.95
C HIS A 40 9.53 -5.98 4.10
N ALA A 41 10.81 -6.04 4.48
CA ALA A 41 11.32 -6.89 5.55
C ALA A 41 11.09 -6.38 6.98
N GLU A 42 11.12 -5.05 7.18
CA GLU A 42 11.23 -4.46 8.52
C GLU A 42 9.88 -4.33 9.24
N HIS A 43 8.77 -4.36 8.50
CA HIS A 43 7.42 -4.21 9.07
C HIS A 43 6.58 -5.45 8.83
N LYS A 44 6.98 -6.56 9.46
CA LYS A 44 6.36 -7.90 9.29
C LYS A 44 4.85 -7.93 9.61
N ASP A 45 4.39 -7.07 10.51
CA ASP A 45 2.97 -6.94 10.86
C ASP A 45 2.19 -5.98 9.95
N SER A 46 2.90 -5.20 9.13
CA SER A 46 2.31 -4.26 8.19
C SER A 46 2.29 -4.85 6.79
N ARG A 47 1.13 -4.80 6.13
CA ARG A 47 1.00 -5.17 4.71
C ARG A 47 1.44 -4.00 3.81
N CYS A 48 2.70 -3.62 3.90
CA CYS A 48 3.31 -2.58 3.08
C CYS A 48 4.22 -3.19 2.01
N PHE A 49 4.27 -2.53 0.87
CA PHE A 49 5.17 -2.85 -0.24
C PHE A 49 6.21 -1.74 -0.37
N VAL A 50 7.37 -2.05 -0.95
CA VAL A 50 8.46 -1.09 -1.20
C VAL A 50 8.44 -0.71 -2.67
N LEU A 51 8.61 0.58 -2.97
CA LEU A 51 8.93 1.11 -4.29
C LEU A 51 10.42 1.44 -4.36
N GLU A 52 11.09 0.99 -5.41
CA GLU A 52 12.42 1.47 -5.81
C GLU A 52 12.25 2.63 -6.79
N ARG A 53 12.79 3.78 -6.42
CA ARG A 53 12.78 5.01 -7.22
C ARG A 53 13.88 5.01 -8.27
N ASP A 54 13.75 5.89 -9.26
CA ASP A 54 14.74 6.03 -10.34
C ASP A 54 16.13 6.47 -9.83
N ASP A 55 16.20 7.09 -8.65
CA ASP A 55 17.45 7.46 -7.97
C ASP A 55 18.06 6.33 -7.11
N GLY A 56 17.47 5.13 -7.14
CA GLY A 56 17.89 3.97 -6.35
C GLY A 56 17.47 4.01 -4.88
N THR A 57 16.68 5.01 -4.46
CA THR A 57 16.10 5.04 -3.11
C THR A 57 14.87 4.15 -3.00
N PHE A 58 14.59 3.66 -1.79
CA PHE A 58 13.43 2.83 -1.50
C PHE A 58 12.43 3.59 -0.63
N GLU A 59 11.14 3.41 -0.91
CA GLU A 59 10.06 3.98 -0.10
C GLU A 59 8.93 2.97 0.09
N ASP A 60 8.41 2.82 1.31
CA ASP A 60 7.26 1.98 1.56
C ASP A 60 5.94 2.66 1.14
N PHE A 61 4.95 1.85 0.78
CA PHE A 61 3.57 2.29 0.68
C PHE A 61 2.61 1.22 1.19
N SER A 62 1.50 1.70 1.74
CA SER A 62 0.49 0.82 2.31
C SER A 62 -0.58 0.48 1.27
N TYR A 63 -0.69 -0.80 0.89
CA TYR A 63 -1.76 -1.26 0.01
C TYR A 63 -3.16 -0.98 0.59
N LYS A 64 -3.30 -1.03 1.92
CA LYS A 64 -4.56 -0.66 2.59
C LYS A 64 -4.94 0.80 2.32
N LYS A 65 -3.99 1.73 2.31
CA LYS A 65 -4.23 3.14 1.99
C LYS A 65 -4.70 3.29 0.54
N CYS A 66 -4.12 2.52 -0.38
CA CYS A 66 -4.56 2.47 -1.78
C CYS A 66 -6.02 1.99 -1.93
N VAL A 67 -6.37 0.85 -1.31
CA VAL A 67 -7.74 0.31 -1.33
C VAL A 67 -8.72 1.33 -0.72
N PHE A 68 -8.29 2.01 0.33
CA PHE A 68 -9.12 3.01 0.98
C PHE A 68 -9.37 4.24 0.09
N GLY A 69 -8.34 4.79 -0.55
CA GLY A 69 -8.51 5.90 -1.49
C GLY A 69 -9.38 5.53 -2.70
N ALA A 70 -9.30 4.29 -3.17
CA ALA A 70 -10.21 3.79 -4.20
C ALA A 70 -11.66 3.76 -3.68
N LEU A 71 -11.88 3.28 -2.44
CA LEU A 71 -13.20 3.22 -1.82
C LEU A 71 -13.84 4.61 -1.66
N GLU A 72 -13.05 5.63 -1.34
CA GLU A 72 -13.51 7.03 -1.27
C GLU A 72 -14.06 7.53 -2.60
N ILE A 73 -13.50 7.08 -3.73
CA ILE A 73 -13.96 7.48 -5.07
C ILE A 73 -15.21 6.70 -5.48
N ILE A 74 -15.22 5.37 -5.30
CA ILE A 74 -16.29 4.51 -5.83
C ILE A 74 -17.52 4.42 -4.92
N ALA A 75 -17.34 4.58 -3.61
CA ALA A 75 -18.42 4.45 -2.63
C ALA A 75 -18.15 5.28 -1.37
N PRO A 76 -18.22 6.62 -1.45
CA PRO A 76 -17.88 7.54 -0.36
C PRO A 76 -18.61 7.23 0.96
N SER A 77 -19.88 6.83 0.89
CA SER A 77 -20.67 6.47 2.08
C SER A 77 -20.12 5.24 2.81
N ARG A 78 -19.58 4.26 2.08
CA ARG A 78 -18.93 3.07 2.63
C ARG A 78 -17.54 3.40 3.17
N ALA A 79 -16.82 4.32 2.53
CA ALA A 79 -15.53 4.80 3.02
C ALA A 79 -15.65 5.42 4.42
N LYS A 80 -16.68 6.25 4.67
CA LYS A 80 -16.95 6.85 5.98
C LYS A 80 -17.20 5.81 7.09
N LEU A 81 -17.93 4.73 6.78
CA LEU A 81 -18.13 3.61 7.69
C LEU A 81 -16.81 2.89 8.01
N TYR A 82 -15.96 2.72 7.00
CA TYR A 82 -14.67 2.06 7.15
C TYR A 82 -13.70 2.89 8.00
N GLN A 83 -13.60 4.21 7.77
CA GLN A 83 -12.84 5.14 8.63
C GLN A 83 -13.29 5.06 10.09
N THR A 84 -14.62 5.04 10.34
CA THR A 84 -15.18 4.97 11.69
C THR A 84 -14.76 3.69 12.42
N ARG A 85 -14.67 2.56 11.71
CA ARG A 85 -14.23 1.27 12.27
C ARG A 85 -12.71 1.24 12.50
N TRP A 86 -11.94 1.80 11.57
CA TRP A 86 -10.49 1.90 11.72
C TRP A 86 -10.07 2.83 12.85
N ALA A 87 -10.71 3.99 12.99
CA ALA A 87 -10.44 4.92 14.09
C ALA A 87 -10.72 4.27 15.46
N LYS A 88 -11.75 3.43 15.56
CA LYS A 88 -12.07 2.66 16.78
C LYS A 88 -11.05 1.56 17.10
N ASN A 89 -10.40 1.00 16.08
CA ASN A 89 -9.37 -0.04 16.25
C ASN A 89 -7.96 0.54 16.43
N GLY A 90 -7.74 1.82 16.10
CA GLY A 90 -6.47 2.53 16.30
C GLY A 90 -6.22 3.00 17.73
N THR A 91 -7.23 2.93 18.62
CA THR A 91 -7.11 3.30 20.04
C THR A 91 -6.57 2.20 20.96
N THR A 92 -6.08 1.08 20.42
CA THR A 92 -5.52 -0.02 21.22
C THR A 92 -4.07 -0.33 20.85
N GLN A 93 -3.19 0.68 20.90
CA GLN A 93 -1.77 0.45 21.20
C GLN A 93 -1.10 1.76 21.66
N LYS A 94 -1.21 2.06 22.95
CA LYS A 94 -0.15 2.76 23.68
C LYS A 94 0.12 1.93 24.92
N VAL A 95 1.19 1.14 24.85
CA VAL A 95 1.89 0.68 26.06
C VAL A 95 2.61 1.86 26.67
#